data_AF-A0A822CYV2-F1
#
_entry.id   AF-A0A822CYV2-F1
#
_cell.length_a   1.000
_cell.length_b   1.000
_cell.length_c   1.000
_cell.angle_alpha   90.00
_cell.angle_beta   90.00
_cell.angle_gamma   90.00
#
_symmetry.space_group_name_H-M   'P 1'
#
loop_
_entity.id
_entity.type
_entity.pdbx_description
1 polymer ?
#
loop_
_entity_poly.entity_id
_entity_poly.type
_entity_poly.pdbx_seq_one_letter_code
_entity_poly.pdbx_strand_id
1 'polypeptide(L)'
;IRETIRSVLRDETTVIFRELLTTQKSDINNLLQQTLTSKSTISRTTTPIPTSSIIVSSPTIINTSSTLDIKQQHVLKVARVGQLNQAFEFALSASDLNLVLYLCENVRPPELFSIQPCPLQPPVLLSLIQQLSADLNTHQELKYRYLHEALICLDLSHPSVRDYLQTVLIDLSKKLHTYIQANPSTTMAKRFQLLLMASQGLVQKIVQQRATPIIQTTTSSSSSK
;
A
#
# COMPACT_ATOMS: atom_id res chain seq x y z
N ILE A 1 -1.80 -9.55 28.71
CA ILE A 1 -3.00 -8.67 28.61
C ILE A 1 -2.74 -7.44 27.72
N ARG A 2 -1.84 -6.50 28.05
CA ARG A 2 -1.55 -5.33 27.18
C ARG A 2 -0.96 -5.66 25.80
N GLU A 3 -0.17 -6.73 25.67
CA GLU A 3 0.37 -7.23 24.40
C GLU A 3 -0.73 -7.85 23.50
N THR A 4 -1.62 -8.65 24.09
CA THR A 4 -2.76 -9.30 23.43
C THR A 4 -3.77 -8.28 22.93
N ILE A 5 -4.10 -7.27 23.74
CA ILE A 5 -4.99 -6.16 23.33
C ILE A 5 -4.35 -5.37 22.17
N ARG A 6 -3.02 -5.19 22.17
CA ARG A 6 -2.29 -4.54 21.06
C ARG A 6 -2.20 -5.40 19.79
N SER A 7 -2.24 -6.74 19.88
CA SER A 7 -2.31 -7.58 18.68
C SER A 7 -3.73 -7.61 18.13
N VAL A 8 -4.74 -7.71 18.99
CA VAL A 8 -6.17 -7.69 18.61
C VAL A 8 -6.58 -6.34 18.01
N LEU A 9 -6.14 -5.21 18.57
CA LEU A 9 -6.39 -3.88 17.99
C LEU A 9 -5.69 -3.69 16.63
N ARG A 10 -4.50 -4.28 16.42
CA ARG A 10 -3.82 -4.28 15.12
C ARG A 10 -4.52 -5.16 14.11
N ASP A 11 -5.05 -6.31 14.55
CA ASP A 11 -5.82 -7.19 13.70
C ASP A 11 -7.14 -6.52 13.32
N GLU A 12 -7.91 -5.97 14.26
CA GLU A 12 -9.18 -5.30 13.97
C GLU A 12 -9.03 -4.04 13.12
N THR A 13 -8.01 -3.20 13.32
CA THR A 13 -7.80 -2.03 12.45
C THR A 13 -7.30 -2.40 11.05
N THR A 14 -6.52 -3.47 10.93
CA THR A 14 -6.11 -4.02 9.62
C THR A 14 -7.28 -4.73 8.94
N VAL A 15 -8.16 -5.37 9.70
CA VAL A 15 -9.39 -6.02 9.23
C VAL A 15 -10.39 -4.97 8.78
N ILE A 16 -10.65 -3.90 9.54
CA ILE A 16 -11.58 -2.83 9.13
C ILE A 16 -11.09 -2.13 7.86
N PHE A 17 -9.79 -1.84 7.75
CA PHE A 17 -9.25 -1.24 6.53
C PHE A 17 -9.24 -2.23 5.35
N ARG A 18 -8.92 -3.51 5.58
CA ARG A 18 -9.09 -4.56 4.58
C ARG A 18 -10.55 -4.72 4.17
N GLU A 19 -11.48 -4.59 5.11
CA GLU A 19 -12.91 -4.77 4.91
C GLU A 19 -13.48 -3.60 4.11
N LEU A 20 -13.08 -2.37 4.46
CA LEU A 20 -13.37 -1.16 3.69
C LEU A 20 -12.80 -1.24 2.26
N LEU A 21 -11.56 -1.71 2.12
CA LEU A 21 -10.95 -1.97 0.81
C LEU A 21 -11.66 -3.11 0.08
N THR A 22 -12.13 -4.16 0.74
CA THR A 22 -12.84 -5.28 0.10
C THR A 22 -14.24 -4.91 -0.33
N THR A 23 -14.95 -4.08 0.44
CA THR A 23 -16.28 -3.57 0.07
C THR A 23 -16.17 -2.67 -1.15
N GLN A 24 -15.20 -1.73 -1.15
CA GLN A 24 -14.93 -0.91 -2.34
C GLN A 24 -14.44 -1.75 -3.54
N LYS A 25 -13.64 -2.80 -3.29
CA LYS A 25 -13.13 -3.72 -4.32
C LYS A 25 -14.21 -4.63 -4.92
N SER A 26 -15.24 -5.00 -4.16
CA SER A 26 -16.41 -5.71 -4.68
C SER A 26 -17.12 -4.86 -5.72
N ASP A 27 -17.34 -3.58 -5.42
CA ASP A 27 -17.99 -2.65 -6.34
C ASP A 27 -17.16 -2.41 -7.61
N ILE A 28 -15.83 -2.28 -7.48
CA ILE A 28 -14.93 -2.10 -8.64
C ILE A 28 -14.80 -3.38 -9.48
N ASN A 29 -14.69 -4.57 -8.88
CA ASN A 29 -14.64 -5.82 -9.65
C ASN A 29 -15.98 -6.11 -10.34
N ASN A 30 -17.11 -5.81 -9.70
CA ASN A 30 -18.42 -5.94 -10.32
C ASN A 30 -18.58 -4.95 -11.50
N LEU A 31 -18.06 -3.72 -11.37
CA LEU A 31 -18.04 -2.73 -12.45
C LEU A 31 -17.11 -3.15 -13.61
N LEU A 32 -15.93 -3.71 -13.32
CA LEU A 32 -14.99 -4.21 -14.34
C LEU A 32 -15.53 -5.47 -15.05
N GLN A 33 -16.22 -6.36 -14.33
CA GLN A 33 -16.93 -7.51 -14.91
C GLN A 33 -18.09 -7.07 -15.82
N GLN A 34 -18.83 -6.01 -15.45
CA GLN A 34 -19.85 -5.39 -16.31
C GLN A 34 -19.24 -4.75 -17.57
N THR A 35 -18.08 -4.13 -17.44
CA THR A 35 -17.43 -3.44 -18.56
C THR A 35 -16.80 -4.42 -19.57
N LEU A 36 -16.31 -5.58 -19.12
CA LEU A 36 -15.75 -6.63 -19.99
C LEU A 36 -16.83 -7.49 -20.68
N THR A 37 -18.03 -7.62 -20.10
CA THR A 37 -19.15 -8.37 -20.71
C THR A 37 -19.92 -7.56 -21.76
N SER A 38 -19.70 -6.25 -21.85
CA SER A 38 -20.46 -5.33 -22.73
C SER A 38 -19.82 -5.06 -24.10
N LYS A 39 -18.82 -5.85 -24.54
CA LYS A 39 -18.20 -5.71 -25.88
C LYS A 39 -18.22 -7.02 -26.69
N SER A 40 -19.42 -7.53 -26.98
CA SER A 40 -19.67 -8.49 -28.07
C SER A 40 -21.06 -8.27 -28.66
N THR A 41 -21.23 -7.18 -29.42
CA THR A 41 -22.38 -7.01 -30.30
C THR A 41 -21.87 -6.58 -31.67
N ILE A 42 -21.59 -7.55 -32.53
CA ILE A 42 -21.66 -7.39 -33.99
C ILE A 42 -22.06 -8.74 -34.58
N SER A 43 -23.19 -8.70 -35.28
CA SER A 43 -23.91 -9.79 -35.93
C SER A 43 -23.20 -10.34 -37.17
N ARG A 44 -23.40 -11.64 -37.44
CA ARG A 44 -23.76 -12.24 -38.76
C ARG A 44 -23.83 -13.78 -38.62
N THR A 45 -25.03 -14.36 -38.53
CA THR A 45 -25.83 -15.07 -39.58
C THR A 45 -25.35 -16.48 -39.96
N THR A 46 -26.27 -17.46 -39.75
CA THR A 46 -26.51 -18.75 -40.46
C THR A 46 -25.44 -19.85 -40.30
N THR A 47 -25.65 -21.11 -39.88
CA THR A 47 -26.75 -22.11 -39.97
C THR A 47 -26.53 -23.25 -38.93
N PRO A 48 -27.51 -24.15 -38.65
CA PRO A 48 -27.45 -25.14 -37.55
C PRO A 48 -27.28 -26.62 -38.01
N ILE A 49 -26.48 -27.44 -37.31
CA ILE A 49 -26.64 -28.92 -37.23
C ILE A 49 -25.99 -29.46 -35.92
N PRO A 50 -26.62 -30.41 -35.18
CA PRO A 50 -26.12 -30.96 -33.90
C PRO A 50 -25.54 -32.38 -34.05
N THR A 51 -24.54 -32.78 -33.24
CA THR A 51 -24.41 -34.19 -32.76
C THR A 51 -23.38 -34.35 -31.64
N SER A 52 -23.79 -35.15 -30.66
CA SER A 52 -23.17 -35.55 -29.40
C SER A 52 -21.84 -36.28 -29.56
N SER A 53 -20.92 -36.15 -28.58
CA SER A 53 -20.15 -37.29 -28.03
C SER A 53 -19.34 -36.88 -26.79
N ILE A 54 -19.61 -37.60 -25.70
CA ILE A 54 -18.90 -37.60 -24.41
C ILE A 54 -17.64 -38.45 -24.57
N ILE A 55 -16.47 -37.91 -24.24
CA ILE A 55 -15.21 -38.66 -23.97
C ILE A 55 -14.49 -37.84 -22.87
N VAL A 56 -14.66 -38.17 -21.59
CA VAL A 56 -13.82 -39.09 -20.79
C VAL A 56 -12.42 -38.53 -20.48
N SER A 57 -12.11 -38.52 -19.16
CA SER A 57 -10.78 -38.58 -18.52
C SER A 57 -10.25 -37.33 -17.80
N SER A 58 -10.16 -37.51 -16.47
CA SER A 58 -9.08 -37.10 -15.57
C SER A 58 -9.17 -35.76 -14.84
N PRO A 59 -8.94 -35.74 -13.51
CA PRO A 59 -8.79 -34.52 -12.74
C PRO A 59 -7.37 -34.01 -12.97
N THR A 60 -7.19 -32.81 -13.51
CA THR A 60 -5.84 -32.31 -13.79
C THR A 60 -5.72 -30.83 -13.46
N ILE A 61 -5.06 -30.62 -12.31
CA ILE A 61 -4.05 -29.60 -12.04
C ILE A 61 -4.53 -28.14 -12.09
N ILE A 62 -4.83 -27.67 -10.88
CA ILE A 62 -4.66 -26.32 -10.31
C ILE A 62 -3.89 -25.37 -11.26
N ASN A 63 -4.66 -24.57 -12.01
CA ASN A 63 -4.18 -23.55 -12.94
C ASN A 63 -3.86 -22.24 -12.20
N THR A 64 -2.95 -22.27 -11.22
CA THR A 64 -2.60 -21.07 -10.43
C THR A 64 -1.69 -20.11 -11.20
N SER A 65 -0.80 -20.62 -12.05
CA SER A 65 0.19 -19.80 -12.77
C SER A 65 -0.46 -18.77 -13.71
N SER A 66 -1.45 -19.19 -14.49
CA SER A 66 -2.14 -18.32 -15.44
C SER A 66 -2.90 -17.17 -14.76
N THR A 67 -3.41 -17.37 -13.53
CA THR A 67 -4.07 -16.29 -12.78
C THR A 67 -3.09 -15.24 -12.25
N LEU A 68 -1.88 -15.65 -11.88
CA LEU A 68 -0.81 -14.74 -11.46
C LEU A 68 -0.32 -13.89 -12.64
N ASP A 69 -0.11 -14.54 -13.79
CA ASP A 69 0.30 -13.89 -15.03
C ASP A 69 -0.72 -12.83 -15.49
N ILE A 70 -2.03 -13.14 -15.38
CA ILE A 70 -3.11 -12.19 -15.70
C ILE A 70 -3.10 -10.99 -14.75
N LYS A 71 -2.90 -11.19 -13.44
CA LYS A 71 -2.82 -10.09 -12.45
C LYS A 71 -1.61 -9.19 -12.69
N GLN A 72 -0.45 -9.78 -13.00
CA GLN A 72 0.78 -9.05 -13.33
C GLN A 72 0.62 -8.21 -14.60
N GLN A 73 0.07 -8.79 -15.67
CA GLN A 73 -0.21 -8.05 -16.91
C GLN A 73 -1.19 -6.90 -16.68
N HIS A 74 -2.23 -7.12 -15.88
CA HIS A 74 -3.20 -6.08 -15.55
C HIS A 74 -2.56 -4.91 -14.82
N VAL A 75 -1.77 -5.18 -13.77
CA VAL A 75 -1.18 -4.11 -12.95
C VAL A 75 -0.20 -3.24 -13.76
N LEU A 76 0.60 -3.86 -14.64
CA LEU A 76 1.50 -3.13 -15.52
C LEU A 76 0.76 -2.32 -16.58
N LYS A 77 -0.35 -2.86 -17.11
CA LYS A 77 -1.18 -2.13 -18.07
C LYS A 77 -1.75 -0.86 -17.44
N VAL A 78 -2.30 -0.96 -16.23
CA VAL A 78 -2.84 0.20 -15.48
C VAL A 78 -1.74 1.20 -15.16
N ALA A 79 -0.57 0.73 -14.72
CA ALA A 79 0.59 1.60 -14.45
C ALA A 79 1.05 2.34 -15.72
N ARG A 80 1.11 1.67 -16.88
CA ARG A 80 1.53 2.25 -18.16
C ARG A 80 0.57 3.31 -18.70
N VAL A 81 -0.72 3.23 -18.35
CA VAL A 81 -1.72 4.26 -18.67
C VAL A 81 -1.54 5.51 -17.78
N GLY A 82 -0.56 5.52 -16.88
CA GLY A 82 -0.27 6.64 -15.97
C GLY A 82 -1.11 6.61 -14.70
N GLN A 83 -1.95 5.59 -14.51
CA GLN A 83 -2.81 5.44 -13.33
C GLN A 83 -2.06 4.70 -12.22
N LEU A 84 -0.95 5.28 -11.77
CA LEU A 84 -0.04 4.65 -10.81
C LEU A 84 -0.75 4.33 -9.48
N ASN A 85 -1.55 5.27 -8.95
CA ASN A 85 -2.31 5.04 -7.71
C ASN A 85 -3.19 3.79 -7.78
N GLN A 86 -3.95 3.62 -8.87
CA GLN A 86 -4.84 2.48 -9.05
C GLN A 86 -4.08 1.16 -9.24
N ALA A 87 -2.93 1.20 -9.91
CA ALA A 87 -2.06 0.03 -10.04
C ALA A 87 -1.57 -0.45 -8.67
N PHE A 88 -1.10 0.48 -7.84
CA PHE A 88 -0.67 0.18 -6.47
C PHE A 88 -1.84 -0.27 -5.59
N GLU A 89 -3.01 0.37 -5.67
CA GLU A 89 -4.23 -0.07 -4.97
C GLU A 89 -4.59 -1.51 -5.32
N PHE A 90 -4.59 -1.85 -6.61
CA PHE A 90 -4.88 -3.20 -7.07
C PHE A 90 -3.88 -4.21 -6.49
N ALA A 91 -2.58 -3.93 -6.60
CA ALA A 91 -1.53 -4.81 -6.09
C ALA A 91 -1.65 -5.02 -4.57
N LEU A 92 -1.79 -3.93 -3.81
CA LEU A 92 -1.90 -3.96 -2.35
C LEU A 92 -3.17 -4.70 -1.91
N SER A 93 -4.27 -4.54 -2.64
CA SER A 93 -5.52 -5.24 -2.35
C SER A 93 -5.45 -6.75 -2.61
N ALA A 94 -4.53 -7.21 -3.47
CA ALA A 94 -4.37 -8.63 -3.76
C ALA A 94 -3.78 -9.42 -2.58
N SER A 95 -3.29 -8.73 -1.55
CA SER A 95 -2.61 -9.31 -0.38
C SER A 95 -1.44 -10.24 -0.76
N ASP A 96 -0.85 -10.02 -1.93
CA ASP A 96 0.27 -10.77 -2.45
C ASP A 96 1.49 -9.86 -2.55
N LEU A 97 2.43 -10.05 -1.62
CA LEU A 97 3.67 -9.26 -1.59
C LEU A 97 4.48 -9.43 -2.87
N ASN A 98 4.43 -10.59 -3.54
CA ASN A 98 5.15 -10.80 -4.79
C ASN A 98 4.60 -9.93 -5.92
N LEU A 99 3.28 -9.72 -5.96
CA LEU A 99 2.67 -8.82 -6.94
C LEU A 99 3.05 -7.35 -6.68
N VAL A 100 3.14 -6.95 -5.41
CA VAL A 100 3.59 -5.60 -5.03
C VAL A 100 5.07 -5.41 -5.36
N LEU A 101 5.92 -6.38 -5.04
CA LEU A 101 7.34 -6.35 -5.40
C LEU A 101 7.52 -6.32 -6.92
N TYR A 102 6.76 -7.12 -7.67
CA TYR A 102 6.78 -7.11 -9.13
C TYR A 102 6.42 -5.73 -9.69
N LEU A 103 5.38 -5.08 -9.16
CA LEU A 103 5.05 -3.71 -9.57
C LEU A 103 6.18 -2.72 -9.22
N CYS A 104 6.76 -2.85 -8.02
CA CYS A 104 7.89 -2.03 -7.58
C CYS A 104 9.17 -2.23 -8.42
N GLU A 105 9.39 -3.42 -9.00
CA GLU A 105 10.52 -3.67 -9.89
C GLU A 105 10.33 -3.02 -11.27
N ASN A 106 9.08 -2.93 -11.73
CA ASN A 106 8.73 -2.43 -13.05
C ASN A 106 8.45 -0.91 -13.09
N VAL A 107 8.17 -0.29 -11.94
CA VAL A 107 8.00 1.16 -11.81
C VAL A 107 9.19 1.67 -11.00
N ARG A 108 9.97 2.64 -11.49
CA ARG A 108 11.11 3.13 -10.69
C ARG A 108 10.62 4.13 -9.63
N PRO A 109 11.20 4.16 -8.41
CA PRO A 109 10.82 5.14 -7.39
C PRO A 109 10.87 6.59 -7.87
N PRO A 110 11.89 7.05 -8.63
CA PRO A 110 11.87 8.39 -9.21
C PRO A 110 10.70 8.62 -10.16
N GLU A 111 10.29 7.64 -10.98
CA GLU A 111 9.16 7.80 -11.90
C GLU A 111 7.83 7.98 -11.13
N LEU A 112 7.73 7.36 -9.95
CA LEU A 112 6.55 7.45 -9.09
C LEU A 112 6.55 8.71 -8.20
N PHE A 113 7.66 9.00 -7.52
CA PHE A 113 7.73 10.02 -6.46
C PHE A 113 8.25 11.39 -6.94
N SER A 114 8.80 11.49 -8.16
CA SER A 114 9.23 12.80 -8.72
C SER A 114 8.06 13.69 -9.16
N ILE A 115 6.85 13.13 -9.25
CA ILE A 115 5.62 13.87 -9.59
C ILE A 115 5.09 14.51 -8.29
N GLN A 116 4.94 15.83 -8.29
CA GLN A 116 4.40 16.60 -7.16
C GLN A 116 3.07 17.27 -7.54
N PRO A 117 2.00 17.13 -6.73
CA PRO A 117 1.94 16.35 -5.49
C PRO A 117 2.06 14.83 -5.73
N CYS A 118 2.57 14.10 -4.73
CA CYS A 118 2.78 12.64 -4.82
C CYS A 118 1.53 11.95 -5.40
N PRO A 119 1.65 11.14 -6.46
CA PRO A 119 0.51 10.56 -7.13
C PRO A 119 -0.20 9.49 -6.30
N LEU A 120 0.47 8.94 -5.27
CA LEU A 120 -0.12 7.96 -4.37
C LEU A 120 -0.91 8.64 -3.26
N GLN A 121 -2.17 8.23 -3.10
CA GLN A 121 -2.99 8.70 -2.00
C GLN A 121 -2.46 8.20 -0.65
N PRO A 122 -2.66 8.95 0.46
CA PRO A 122 -2.18 8.56 1.79
C PRO A 122 -2.48 7.10 2.21
N PRO A 123 -3.70 6.55 2.02
CA PRO A 123 -3.97 5.15 2.38
C PRO A 123 -3.13 4.14 1.59
N VAL A 124 -2.90 4.40 0.30
CA VAL A 124 -2.12 3.56 -0.61
C VAL A 124 -0.64 3.60 -0.21
N LEU A 125 -0.13 4.80 0.04
CA LEU A 125 1.25 5.02 0.45
C LEU A 125 1.56 4.34 1.80
N LEU A 126 0.65 4.44 2.76
CA LEU A 126 0.83 3.80 4.07
C LEU A 126 0.74 2.28 3.99
N SER A 127 -0.19 1.76 3.19
CA SER A 127 -0.28 0.33 2.91
C SER A 127 0.99 -0.21 2.25
N LEU A 128 1.57 0.57 1.33
CA LEU A 128 2.85 0.23 0.69
C LEU A 128 3.98 0.17 1.73
N ILE A 129 4.09 1.16 2.62
CA ILE A 129 5.08 1.16 3.71
C ILE A 129 4.90 -0.09 4.61
N GLN A 130 3.65 -0.41 4.97
CA GLN A 130 3.35 -1.57 5.81
C GLN A 130 3.72 -2.88 5.14
N GLN A 131 3.34 -3.08 3.87
CA GLN A 131 3.62 -4.33 3.15
C GLN A 131 5.11 -4.51 2.86
N LEU A 132 5.82 -3.45 2.43
CA LEU A 132 7.26 -3.54 2.17
C LEU A 132 8.07 -3.73 3.46
N SER A 133 7.59 -3.24 4.60
CA SER A 133 8.25 -3.43 5.90
C SER A 133 7.94 -4.76 6.57
N ALA A 134 6.97 -5.53 6.09
CA ALA A 134 6.54 -6.79 6.71
C ALA A 134 7.66 -7.83 6.76
N ASP A 135 8.49 -7.90 5.71
CA ASP A 135 9.73 -8.66 5.67
C ASP A 135 10.84 -7.80 5.08
N LEU A 136 11.89 -7.52 5.85
CA LEU A 136 13.03 -6.72 5.39
C LEU A 136 14.22 -7.58 4.95
N ASN A 137 14.14 -8.91 5.02
CA ASN A 137 15.27 -9.78 4.71
C ASN A 137 15.44 -10.00 3.19
N THR A 138 14.36 -9.83 2.42
CA THR A 138 14.33 -10.02 0.96
C THR A 138 14.21 -8.69 0.21
N HIS A 139 14.78 -8.59 -1.00
CA HIS A 139 14.67 -7.40 -1.89
C HIS A 139 15.01 -6.07 -1.18
N GLN A 140 16.03 -6.11 -0.31
CA GLN A 140 16.37 -5.02 0.61
C GLN A 140 16.60 -3.67 -0.09
N GLU A 141 17.35 -3.67 -1.20
CA GLU A 141 17.67 -2.46 -1.95
C GLU A 141 16.40 -1.80 -2.52
N LEU A 142 15.51 -2.61 -3.09
CA LEU A 142 14.26 -2.13 -3.67
C LEU A 142 13.36 -1.55 -2.57
N LYS A 143 13.17 -2.30 -1.48
CA LYS A 143 12.36 -1.87 -0.33
C LYS A 143 12.92 -0.61 0.31
N TYR A 144 14.24 -0.51 0.47
CA TYR A 144 14.87 0.68 1.00
C TYR A 144 14.55 1.92 0.15
N ARG A 145 14.72 1.84 -1.17
CA ARG A 145 14.44 2.98 -2.07
C ARG A 145 12.97 3.41 -1.99
N TYR A 146 12.06 2.45 -2.03
CA TYR A 146 10.63 2.74 -1.92
C TYR A 146 10.23 3.33 -0.58
N LEU A 147 10.71 2.77 0.52
CA LEU A 147 10.42 3.27 1.87
C LEU A 147 11.03 4.66 2.08
N HIS A 148 12.24 4.91 1.57
CA HIS A 148 12.89 6.21 1.64
C HIS A 148 12.05 7.30 0.95
N GLU A 149 11.70 7.09 -0.33
CA GLU A 149 10.89 8.05 -1.08
C GLU A 149 9.49 8.21 -0.48
N ALA A 150 8.89 7.11 -0.01
CA ALA A 150 7.58 7.15 0.62
C ALA A 150 7.59 8.01 1.89
N LEU A 151 8.63 7.93 2.73
CA LEU A 151 8.75 8.77 3.93
C LEU A 151 8.86 10.25 3.60
N ILE A 152 9.54 10.61 2.50
CA ILE A 152 9.66 12.01 2.06
C ILE A 152 8.30 12.54 1.57
N CYS A 153 7.48 11.68 0.95
CA CYS A 153 6.17 12.03 0.43
C CYS A 153 5.05 12.05 1.49
N LEU A 154 5.33 11.69 2.74
CA LEU A 154 4.33 11.72 3.80
C LEU A 154 3.92 13.14 4.15
N ASP A 155 2.63 13.44 3.97
CA ASP A 155 2.03 14.69 4.44
C ASP A 155 1.45 14.53 5.85
N LEU A 156 1.98 15.32 6.80
CA LEU A 156 1.55 15.35 8.21
C LEU A 156 0.58 16.51 8.52
N SER A 157 0.17 17.27 7.50
CA SER A 157 -0.63 18.49 7.65
C SER A 157 -2.03 18.19 8.18
N HIS A 158 -2.62 17.07 7.79
CA HIS A 158 -4.00 16.70 8.14
C HIS A 158 -4.10 15.96 9.49
N PRO A 159 -4.82 16.51 10.49
CA PRO A 159 -4.91 15.90 11.83
C PRO A 159 -5.49 14.49 11.84
N SER A 160 -6.51 14.23 11.02
CA SER A 160 -7.23 12.94 11.00
C SER A 160 -6.38 11.78 10.47
N VAL A 161 -5.42 12.06 9.58
CA VAL A 161 -4.51 11.03 9.02
C VAL A 161 -3.30 10.83 9.93
N ARG A 162 -2.96 11.84 10.75
CA ARG A 162 -1.75 11.89 11.57
C ARG A 162 -1.65 10.75 12.58
N ASP A 163 -2.76 10.37 13.22
CA ASP A 163 -2.78 9.28 14.20
C ASP A 163 -2.49 7.91 13.56
N TYR A 164 -3.04 7.72 12.36
CA TYR A 164 -2.77 6.52 11.59
C TYR A 164 -1.32 6.50 11.09
N LEU A 165 -0.83 7.62 10.55
CA LEU A 165 0.57 7.82 10.18
C LEU A 165 1.54 7.49 11.33
N GLN A 166 1.25 8.00 12.52
CA GLN A 166 2.05 7.75 13.71
C GLN A 166 2.15 6.25 14.01
N THR A 167 1.01 5.55 13.96
CA THR A 167 0.96 4.11 14.24
C THR A 167 1.79 3.32 13.23
N VAL A 168 1.68 3.63 11.94
CA VAL A 168 2.45 2.99 10.88
C VAL A 168 3.95 3.25 11.03
N LEU A 169 4.35 4.50 11.33
CA LEU A 169 5.74 4.88 11.50
C LEU A 169 6.38 4.24 12.74
N ILE A 170 5.63 4.08 13.83
CA ILE A 170 6.08 3.34 15.02
C ILE A 170 6.32 1.87 14.68
N ASP A 171 5.41 1.24 13.91
CA ASP A 171 5.56 -0.16 13.51
C ASP A 171 6.76 -0.36 12.56
N LEU A 172 6.91 0.52 11.56
CA LEU A 172 8.09 0.56 10.70
C LEU A 172 9.38 0.68 11.52
N SER A 173 9.42 1.59 12.49
CA SER A 173 10.59 1.81 13.34
C SER A 173 10.97 0.54 14.11
N LYS A 174 9.99 -0.20 14.63
CA LYS A 174 10.23 -1.48 15.32
C LYS A 174 10.83 -2.52 14.38
N LYS A 175 10.25 -2.69 13.19
CA LYS A 175 10.73 -3.64 12.17
C LYS A 175 12.15 -3.32 11.71
N LEU A 176 12.45 -2.05 11.43
CA LEU A 176 13.80 -1.60 11.09
C LEU A 176 14.78 -1.90 12.23
N HIS A 177 14.40 -1.58 13.47
CA HIS A 177 15.25 -1.86 14.63
C HIS A 177 15.55 -3.36 14.78
N THR A 178 14.54 -4.22 14.69
CA THR A 178 14.71 -5.68 14.73
C THR A 178 15.67 -6.17 13.64
N TYR A 179 15.50 -5.68 12.40
CA TYR A 179 16.39 -6.06 11.29
C TYR A 179 17.85 -5.62 11.54
N ILE A 180 18.06 -4.40 12.04
CA ILE A 180 19.40 -3.85 12.31
C ILE A 180 20.10 -4.65 13.39
N GLN A 181 19.40 -5.00 14.47
CA GLN A 181 19.94 -5.84 15.56
C GLN A 181 20.34 -7.24 15.06
N ALA A 182 19.58 -7.81 14.13
CA ALA A 182 19.91 -9.10 13.52
C ALA A 182 21.09 -9.02 12.52
N ASN A 183 21.36 -7.85 11.93
CA ASN A 183 22.32 -7.68 10.84
C ASN A 183 23.32 -6.49 11.03
N PRO A 184 23.97 -6.34 12.20
CA PRO A 184 24.60 -5.09 12.64
C PRO A 184 25.77 -4.60 11.76
N SER A 185 26.47 -5.51 11.09
CA SER A 185 27.67 -5.19 10.31
C SER A 185 27.41 -4.96 8.82
N THR A 186 26.16 -5.04 8.37
CA THR A 186 25.83 -4.93 6.95
C THR A 186 25.72 -3.48 6.48
N THR A 187 26.09 -3.19 5.23
CA THR A 187 25.86 -1.87 4.62
C THR A 187 24.37 -1.51 4.61
N MET A 188 23.51 -2.51 4.44
CA MET A 188 22.06 -2.31 4.45
C MET A 188 21.54 -1.92 5.83
N ALA A 189 22.04 -2.52 6.91
CA ALA A 189 21.67 -2.10 8.26
C ALA A 189 22.00 -0.62 8.52
N LYS A 190 23.12 -0.10 8.02
CA LYS A 190 23.43 1.34 8.11
C LYS A 190 22.42 2.19 7.36
N ARG A 191 21.95 1.75 6.19
CA ARG A 191 20.93 2.46 5.41
C ARG A 191 19.56 2.42 6.10
N PHE A 192 19.15 1.26 6.61
CA PHE A 192 17.93 1.15 7.41
C PHE A 192 18.02 1.90 8.75
N GLN A 193 19.22 2.08 9.31
CA GLN A 193 19.44 2.93 10.48
C GLN A 193 19.13 4.40 10.17
N LEU A 194 19.51 4.90 8.99
CA LEU A 194 19.13 6.25 8.55
C LEU A 194 17.61 6.37 8.41
N LEU A 195 16.97 5.36 7.81
CA LEU A 195 15.52 5.31 7.65
C LEU A 195 14.79 5.27 9.00
N LEU A 196 15.33 4.55 9.98
CA LEU A 196 14.83 4.47 11.36
C LEU A 196 14.90 5.83 12.06
N MET A 197 16.01 6.56 11.90
CA MET A 197 16.14 7.91 12.46
C MET A 197 15.11 8.87 11.84
N ALA A 198 14.91 8.80 10.52
CA ALA A 198 13.91 9.60 9.82
C ALA A 198 12.48 9.28 10.30
N SER A 199 12.11 8.00 10.39
CA SER A 199 10.78 7.58 10.86
C SER A 199 10.53 8.02 12.31
N GLN A 200 11.53 7.90 13.18
CA GLN A 200 11.44 8.39 14.56
C GLN A 200 11.31 9.91 14.62
N GLY A 201 12.06 10.65 13.79
CA GLY A 201 11.94 12.11 13.69
C GLY A 201 10.54 12.57 13.29
N LEU A 202 9.92 11.89 12.32
CA LEU A 202 8.53 12.15 11.92
C LEU A 202 7.54 11.87 13.06
N VAL A 203 7.72 10.78 13.80
CA VAL A 203 6.89 10.48 14.99
C VAL A 203 7.04 11.56 16.06
N GLN A 204 8.26 12.04 16.32
CA GLN A 204 8.50 13.14 17.26
C GLN A 204 7.82 14.43 16.81
N LYS A 205 7.89 14.76 15.51
CA LYS A 205 7.19 15.91 14.93
C LYS A 205 5.68 15.82 15.14
N ILE A 206 5.10 14.63 14.94
CA ILE A 206 3.67 14.38 15.21
C ILE A 206 3.32 14.63 16.68
N VAL A 207 4.15 14.17 17.61
CA VAL A 207 3.94 14.35 19.06
C VAL A 207 4.10 15.81 19.47
N GLN A 208 5.11 16.51 18.95
CA GLN A 208 5.34 17.93 19.26
C GLN A 208 4.22 18.84 18.74
N GLN A 209 3.66 18.55 17.55
CA GLN A 209 2.52 19.29 17.03
C GLN A 209 1.23 19.07 17.84
N ARG A 210 1.19 18.04 18.69
CA ARG A 210 0.13 17.82 19.68
C ARG A 210 0.35 18.65 20.95
N ALA A 211 1.59 19.03 21.24
CA ALA A 211 2.00 19.66 22.50
C ALA A 211 2.02 21.20 22.47
N THR A 212 1.70 21.85 21.35
CA THR A 212 1.53 23.31 21.31
C THR A 212 0.29 23.72 22.12
N PRO A 213 0.46 24.40 23.27
CA PRO A 213 -0.65 24.98 24.00
C PRO A 213 -1.13 26.22 23.25
N ILE A 214 -2.44 26.36 23.12
CA ILE A 214 -3.07 27.65 22.82
C ILE A 214 -2.80 28.55 24.03
N ILE A 215 -1.70 29.30 24.02
CA ILE A 215 -1.54 30.40 24.98
C ILE A 215 -2.55 31.46 24.55
N GLN A 216 -3.56 31.63 25.41
CA GLN A 216 -4.53 32.70 25.37
C GLN A 216 -3.83 34.02 25.05
N THR A 217 -4.24 34.66 23.97
CA THR A 217 -4.13 36.11 23.84
C THR A 217 -5.01 36.73 24.93
N THR A 218 -4.50 36.84 26.14
CA THR A 218 -4.99 37.84 27.08
C THR A 218 -4.61 39.18 26.48
N THR A 219 -5.60 39.83 25.88
CA THR A 219 -5.54 41.23 25.49
C THR A 219 -5.13 42.04 26.71
N SER A 220 -3.91 42.55 26.66
CA SER A 220 -3.45 43.67 27.45
C SER A 220 -4.30 44.90 27.09
N SER A 221 -5.33 45.18 27.88
CA SER A 221 -5.95 46.51 27.94
C SER A 221 -5.53 47.20 29.24
N SER A 222 -4.31 47.73 29.23
CA SER A 222 -3.92 48.79 30.15
C SER A 222 -4.44 50.14 29.63
N SER A 223 -5.25 50.79 30.47
CA SER A 223 -5.25 52.24 30.74
C SER A 223 -5.55 53.23 29.58
N SER A 224 -6.69 53.91 29.67
CA SER A 224 -6.80 55.37 29.50
C SER A 224 -8.20 55.88 29.87
N LYS A 225 -8.38 56.30 31.12
CA LYS A 225 -8.91 57.61 31.54
C LYS A 225 -9.11 57.64 33.06
#